data_AF-A0A9W8DTL6-F1
#
_entry.id   AF-A0A9W8DTL6-F1
#
_cell.length_a   1.000
_cell.length_b   1.000
_cell.length_c   1.000
_cell.angle_alpha   90.00
_cell.angle_beta   90.00
_cell.angle_gamma   90.00
#
_symmetry.space_group_name_H-M   'P 1'
#
loop_
_entity.id
_entity.type
_entity.pdbx_description
1 polymer ?
#
loop_
_entity_poly.entity_id
_entity_poly.type
_entity_poly.pdbx_seq_one_letter_code
_entity_poly.pdbx_strand_id
1 'polypeptide(L)'
;MMVSVEHHMKEIEMSNQEFLFVVLQNMQKQLAATFARFVDEQVKAIEETKVTAKRRIGILPFFRVFPKFVQKLEQAMGNSQTESRKLVSQGYEKIVRVMFARLLAIARDADVVSYQTEDKDAGKEQLNAHILTLGKF
;
A
#
# COMPACT_ATOMS: atom_id res chain seq x y z
N MET A 1 17.76 -5.71 1.83
CA MET A 1 18.73 -4.66 1.46
C MET A 1 18.77 -3.53 2.46
N MET A 2 17.70 -2.74 2.67
CA MET A 2 17.71 -1.64 3.65
C MET A 2 18.12 -2.07 5.07
N VAL A 3 17.48 -3.12 5.61
CA VAL A 3 17.83 -3.67 6.93
C VAL A 3 19.27 -4.21 6.98
N SER A 4 19.73 -4.81 5.89
CA SER A 4 21.10 -5.33 5.78
C SER A 4 22.13 -4.21 5.81
N VAL A 5 21.90 -3.09 5.10
CA VAL A 5 22.77 -1.91 5.11
C VAL A 5 22.82 -1.28 6.49
N GLU A 6 21.67 -1.12 7.17
CA GLU A 6 21.63 -0.62 8.55
C GLU A 6 22.40 -1.50 9.53
N HIS A 7 22.36 -2.83 9.35
CA HIS A 7 23.12 -3.73 10.21
C HIS A 7 24.63 -3.54 10.04
N HIS A 8 25.11 -3.51 8.79
CA HIS A 8 26.54 -3.28 8.50
C HIS A 8 26.98 -1.88 8.93
N MET A 9 26.12 -0.87 8.82
CA MET A 9 26.43 0.47 9.35
C MET A 9 26.69 0.45 10.85
N LYS A 10 25.89 -0.30 11.63
CA LYS A 10 26.09 -0.46 13.08
C LYS A 10 27.38 -1.20 13.41
N GLU A 11 27.76 -2.20 12.62
CA GLU A 11 29.02 -2.92 12.80
C GLU A 11 30.25 -2.03 12.55
N ILE A 12 30.15 -1.13 11.57
CA ILE A 12 31.25 -0.27 11.13
C ILE A 12 31.32 1.03 11.95
N GLU A 13 30.25 1.41 12.65
CA GLU A 13 30.16 2.65 13.46
C GLU A 13 31.27 2.78 14.52
N MET A 14 31.74 1.65 15.08
CA MET A 14 32.84 1.62 16.06
C MET A 14 34.22 1.38 15.44
N SER A 15 34.32 1.33 14.11
CA SER A 15 35.56 1.12 13.38
C SER A 15 36.19 2.44 12.93
N ASN A 16 37.43 2.39 12.44
CA ASN A 16 38.10 3.52 11.81
C ASN A 16 37.76 3.70 10.31
N GLN A 17 36.72 3.02 9.81
CA GLN A 17 36.37 3.00 8.39
C GLN A 17 35.34 4.08 8.02
N GLU A 18 35.68 5.35 8.29
CA GLU A 18 34.77 6.49 8.08
C GLU A 18 34.27 6.62 6.63
N PHE A 19 35.15 6.41 5.64
CA PHE A 19 34.77 6.44 4.24
C PHE A 19 33.67 5.41 3.91
N LEU A 20 33.81 4.19 4.43
CA LEU A 20 32.83 3.13 4.21
C LEU A 20 31.51 3.44 4.88
N PHE A 21 31.55 4.00 6.09
CA PHE A 21 30.35 4.47 6.79
C PHE A 21 29.59 5.53 5.98
N VAL A 22 30.29 6.51 5.40
CA VAL A 22 29.68 7.55 4.54
C VAL A 22 29.05 6.93 3.29
N VAL A 23 29.72 5.97 2.65
CA VAL A 23 29.18 5.27 1.48
C VAL A 23 27.89 4.51 1.83
N LEU A 24 27.89 3.75 2.93
CA LEU A 24 26.71 3.01 3.39
C LEU A 24 25.57 3.94 3.80
N GLN A 25 25.87 5.07 4.45
CA GLN A 25 24.87 6.07 4.80
C GLN A 25 24.21 6.66 3.55
N ASN A 26 24.99 6.97 2.51
CA ASN A 26 24.45 7.46 1.25
C ASN A 26 23.60 6.40 0.54
N MET A 27 24.04 5.13 0.55
CA MET A 27 23.27 4.02 0.02
C MET A 27 21.93 3.87 0.76
N GLN A 28 21.93 3.98 2.09
CA GLN A 28 20.72 3.90 2.91
C GLN A 28 19.74 5.03 2.58
N LYS A 29 20.23 6.26 2.40
CA LYS A 29 19.40 7.41 1.96
C LYS A 29 18.77 7.16 0.59
N GLN A 30 19.54 6.63 -0.37
CA GLN A 30 19.02 6.30 -1.71
C GLN A 30 17.96 5.20 -1.66
N LEU A 31 18.20 4.12 -0.90
CA LEU A 31 17.23 3.04 -0.74
C LEU A 31 15.92 3.53 -0.09
N ALA A 32 16.01 4.37 0.95
CA ALA A 32 14.85 4.98 1.59
C ALA A 32 14.06 5.88 0.62
N ALA A 33 14.76 6.70 -0.19
CA ALA A 33 14.12 7.53 -1.20
C ALA A 33 13.41 6.70 -2.29
N THR A 34 14.04 5.62 -2.75
CA THR A 34 13.43 4.69 -3.72
C THR A 34 12.20 4.01 -3.12
N PHE A 35 12.23 3.59 -1.85
CA PHE A 35 11.07 3.02 -1.18
C PHE A 35 9.93 4.03 -1.05
N ALA A 36 10.22 5.28 -0.67
CA ALA A 36 9.22 6.34 -0.58
C ALA A 36 8.54 6.60 -1.94
N ARG A 37 9.33 6.70 -3.02
CA ARG A 37 8.79 6.85 -4.39
C ARG A 37 7.91 5.67 -4.78
N PHE A 38 8.35 4.44 -4.49
CA PHE A 38 7.55 3.26 -4.74
C PHE A 38 6.20 3.31 -4.01
N VAL A 39 6.17 3.73 -2.73
CA VAL A 39 4.93 3.90 -1.98
C VAL A 39 4.02 4.95 -2.63
N ASP A 40 4.57 6.08 -3.07
CA ASP A 40 3.82 7.13 -3.76
C ASP A 40 3.23 6.63 -5.08
N GLU A 41 3.96 5.82 -5.84
CA GLU A 41 3.46 5.17 -7.05
C GLU A 41 2.32 4.19 -6.75
N GLN A 42 2.42 3.39 -5.67
CA GLN A 42 1.33 2.50 -5.25
C GLN A 42 0.09 3.29 -4.85
N VAL A 43 0.25 4.39 -4.12
CA VAL A 43 -0.84 5.30 -3.74
C VAL A 43 -1.54 5.85 -4.98
N LYS A 44 -0.78 6.40 -5.92
CA LYS A 44 -1.32 6.94 -7.18
C LYS A 44 -2.06 5.87 -7.98
N ALA A 45 -1.51 4.66 -8.09
CA ALA A 45 -2.15 3.55 -8.79
C ALA A 45 -3.50 3.15 -8.16
N ILE A 46 -3.61 3.20 -6.83
CA ILE A 46 -4.87 2.93 -6.11
C ILE A 46 -5.89 4.04 -6.37
N GLU A 47 -5.47 5.30 -6.33
CA GLU A 47 -6.35 6.45 -6.59
C GLU A 47 -6.90 6.44 -8.02
N GLU A 48 -6.05 6.16 -9.00
CA GLU A 48 -6.40 6.10 -10.42
C GLU A 48 -7.20 4.83 -10.80
N THR A 49 -7.37 3.88 -9.87
CA THR A 49 -8.13 2.66 -10.13
C THR A 49 -9.59 3.02 -10.41
N LYS A 50 -9.99 2.91 -11.68
CA LYS A 50 -11.38 3.05 -12.11
C LYS A 50 -12.11 1.72 -11.98
N VAL A 51 -13.19 1.71 -11.21
CA VAL A 51 -14.09 0.57 -11.10
C VAL A 51 -15.33 0.89 -11.91
N THR A 52 -15.56 0.15 -12.99
CA THR A 52 -16.82 0.25 -13.74
C THR A 52 -17.85 -0.66 -13.07
N ALA A 53 -18.94 -0.08 -12.56
CA ALA A 53 -20.01 -0.80 -11.86
C ALA A 53 -20.69 -1.90 -12.71
N LYS A 54 -20.46 -1.90 -14.04
CA LYS A 54 -20.99 -2.87 -15.01
C LYS A 54 -20.51 -4.31 -14.84
N ARG A 55 -19.44 -4.57 -14.08
CA ARG A 55 -19.00 -5.95 -13.78
C ARG A 55 -18.99 -6.15 -12.28
N ARG A 56 -19.62 -7.23 -11.80
CA ARG A 56 -19.49 -7.73 -10.42
C ARG A 56 -18.01 -7.96 -10.13
N ILE A 57 -17.37 -6.96 -9.54
CA ILE A 57 -16.01 -7.08 -9.05
C ILE A 57 -16.18 -7.51 -7.60
N GLY A 58 -15.72 -8.72 -7.27
CA GLY A 58 -15.66 -9.16 -5.88
C GLY A 58 -14.64 -8.32 -5.10
N ILE A 59 -13.71 -8.96 -4.40
CA ILE A 59 -12.64 -8.22 -3.70
C ILE A 59 -11.82 -7.41 -4.72
N LEU A 60 -11.73 -6.09 -4.50
CA LEU A 60 -10.95 -5.17 -5.33
C LEU A 60 -9.48 -5.63 -5.45
N PRO A 61 -8.84 -5.48 -6.62
CA PRO A 61 -7.50 -6.05 -6.85
C PRO A 61 -6.44 -5.63 -5.82
N PHE A 62 -6.45 -4.35 -5.40
CA PHE A 62 -5.49 -3.85 -4.43
C PHE A 62 -5.66 -4.46 -3.03
N PHE A 63 -6.90 -4.77 -2.60
CA PHE A 63 -7.14 -5.53 -1.36
C PHE A 63 -6.66 -6.98 -1.44
N ARG A 64 -6.66 -7.58 -2.63
CA ARG A 64 -6.13 -8.95 -2.82
C ARG A 64 -4.61 -9.01 -2.83
N VAL A 65 -3.96 -7.99 -3.38
CA VAL A 65 -2.49 -7.95 -3.55
C VAL A 65 -1.79 -7.47 -2.28
N PHE A 66 -2.37 -6.51 -1.55
CA PHE A 66 -1.74 -5.87 -0.40
C PHE A 66 -1.24 -6.86 0.68
N PRO A 67 -2.00 -7.88 1.12
CA PRO A 67 -1.50 -8.82 2.14
C PRO A 67 -0.26 -9.59 1.70
N LYS A 68 -0.19 -9.99 0.43
CA LYS A 68 0.98 -10.69 -0.14
C LYS A 68 2.20 -9.77 -0.21
N PHE A 69 1.97 -8.50 -0.53
CA PHE A 69 3.00 -7.48 -0.53
C PHE A 69 3.57 -7.27 0.88
N VAL A 70 2.71 -7.08 1.89
CA VAL A 70 3.11 -6.96 3.29
C VAL A 70 3.89 -8.19 3.73
N GLN A 71 3.39 -9.40 3.46
CA GLN A 71 4.08 -10.65 3.83
C GLN A 71 5.51 -10.71 3.29
N LYS A 72 5.73 -10.35 2.01
CA LYS A 72 7.08 -10.35 1.40
C LYS A 72 8.00 -9.30 2.02
N LEU A 73 7.48 -8.12 2.33
CA LEU A 73 8.28 -7.07 2.98
C LEU A 73 8.61 -7.43 4.43
N GLU A 74 7.67 -8.00 5.18
CA GLU A 74 7.88 -8.46 6.55
C GLU A 74 8.95 -9.57 6.60
N GLN A 75 8.90 -10.53 5.67
CA GLN A 75 9.95 -11.54 5.52
C GLN A 75 11.32 -10.92 5.23
N ALA A 76 11.38 -9.88 4.40
CA ALA A 76 12.62 -9.18 4.09
C ALA A 76 13.16 -8.32 5.25
N MET A 77 12.29 -7.87 6.17
CA MET A 77 12.68 -7.10 7.35
C MET A 77 13.11 -7.99 8.52
N GLY A 78 12.52 -9.18 8.66
CA GLY A 78 12.73 -10.04 9.82
C GLY A 78 12.33 -9.35 11.14
N ASN A 79 12.95 -9.74 12.25
CA ASN A 79 12.66 -9.20 13.58
C ASN A 79 13.43 -7.91 13.90
N SER A 80 13.93 -7.21 12.88
CA SER A 80 14.80 -6.04 13.06
C SER A 80 13.99 -4.80 13.43
N GLN A 81 14.30 -4.19 14.58
CA GLN A 81 13.71 -2.92 15.05
C GLN A 81 14.59 -1.74 14.63
N THR A 82 14.64 -1.47 13.33
CA THR A 82 15.49 -0.41 12.76
C THR A 82 14.68 0.77 12.23
N GLU A 83 15.36 1.84 11.78
CA GLU A 83 14.69 2.98 11.15
C GLU A 83 13.96 2.58 9.87
N SER A 84 14.50 1.61 9.11
CA SER A 84 13.79 1.01 7.98
C SER A 84 12.44 0.39 8.36
N ARG A 85 12.30 -0.18 9.57
CA ARG A 85 11.02 -0.69 10.06
C ARG A 85 10.00 0.43 10.18
N LYS A 86 10.38 1.58 10.74
CA LYS A 86 9.50 2.74 10.87
C LYS A 86 9.08 3.27 9.50
N LEU A 87 10.03 3.37 8.57
CA LEU A 87 9.75 3.82 7.20
C LEU A 87 8.73 2.90 6.50
N VAL A 88 8.91 1.59 6.61
CA VAL A 88 8.01 0.62 5.99
C VAL A 88 6.63 0.64 6.64
N SER A 89 6.54 0.73 7.96
CA SER A 89 5.28 0.88 8.69
C SER A 89 4.50 2.13 8.27
N GLN A 90 5.19 3.28 8.12
CA GLN A 90 4.58 4.50 7.60
C GLN A 90 4.06 4.32 6.17
N GLY A 91 4.80 3.59 5.33
CA GLY A 91 4.37 3.21 3.99
C GLY A 91 3.09 2.38 3.99
N TYR A 92 2.98 1.40 4.90
CA TYR A 92 1.76 0.60 5.06
C TYR A 92 0.57 1.46 5.46
N GLU A 93 0.73 2.33 6.46
CA GLU A 93 -0.36 3.19 6.91
C GLU A 93 -0.88 4.09 5.77
N LYS A 94 0.04 4.68 4.99
CA LYS A 94 -0.31 5.52 3.84
C LYS A 94 -1.10 4.74 2.79
N ILE A 95 -0.62 3.55 2.41
CA ILE A 95 -1.28 2.71 1.42
C ILE A 95 -2.67 2.29 1.91
N VAL A 96 -2.78 1.78 3.14
CA VAL A 96 -4.06 1.31 3.71
C VAL A 96 -5.07 2.45 3.80
N ARG A 97 -4.65 3.64 4.24
CA ARG A 97 -5.51 4.82 4.30
C ARG A 97 -6.11 5.15 2.93
N VAL A 98 -5.28 5.14 1.89
CA VAL A 98 -5.71 5.42 0.51
C VAL A 98 -6.61 4.30 -0.03
N MET A 99 -6.32 3.03 0.26
CA MET A 99 -7.19 1.90 -0.11
C MET A 99 -8.61 2.06 0.42
N PHE A 100 -8.76 2.41 1.70
CA PHE A 100 -10.06 2.63 2.31
C PHE A 100 -10.75 3.90 1.80
N ALA A 101 -10.01 5.00 1.62
CA ALA A 101 -10.56 6.21 1.03
C ALA A 101 -11.12 5.94 -0.39
N ARG A 102 -10.38 5.18 -1.20
CA ARG A 102 -10.82 4.80 -2.54
C ARG A 102 -12.04 3.88 -2.51
N LEU A 103 -12.07 2.90 -1.60
CA LEU A 103 -13.23 2.03 -1.40
C LEU A 103 -14.50 2.83 -1.09
N LEU A 104 -14.41 3.78 -0.16
CA LEU A 104 -15.53 4.64 0.22
C LEU A 104 -15.99 5.53 -0.95
N ALA A 105 -15.06 6.05 -1.75
CA ALA A 105 -15.40 6.81 -2.96
C ALA A 105 -16.16 5.94 -3.98
N ILE A 106 -15.69 4.71 -4.23
CA ILE A 106 -16.37 3.77 -5.12
C ILE A 106 -17.80 3.47 -4.63
N ALA A 107 -17.98 3.26 -3.33
CA ALA A 107 -19.29 2.97 -2.75
C ALA A 107 -20.26 4.15 -2.93
N ARG A 108 -19.80 5.39 -2.67
CA ARG A 108 -20.61 6.60 -2.89
C ARG A 108 -20.96 6.79 -4.37
N ASP A 109 -20.00 6.59 -5.27
CA ASP A 109 -20.23 6.72 -6.71
C ASP A 109 -21.29 5.71 -7.18
N ALA A 110 -21.26 4.48 -6.65
CA ALA A 110 -22.26 3.47 -6.95
C ALA A 110 -23.66 3.83 -6.41
N ASP A 111 -23.75 4.38 -5.19
CA ASP A 111 -25.01 4.85 -4.62
C ASP A 111 -25.59 6.01 -5.46
N VAL A 112 -24.78 6.99 -5.87
CA VAL A 112 -25.25 8.15 -6.68
C VAL A 112 -25.82 7.71 -8.04
N VAL A 113 -25.18 6.75 -8.72
CA VAL A 113 -25.70 6.22 -10.00
C VAL A 113 -27.05 5.51 -9.80
N SER A 114 -27.25 4.86 -8.64
CA SER A 114 -28.52 4.19 -8.31
C SER A 114 -29.69 5.18 -8.13
N TYR A 115 -29.45 6.39 -7.62
CA TYR A 115 -30.49 7.43 -7.44
C TYR A 115 -30.85 8.16 -8.74
N GLN A 116 -29.97 8.17 -9.73
CA GLN A 116 -30.21 8.83 -11.03
C GLN A 116 -30.89 7.92 -12.05
N THR A 117 -30.97 6.62 -11.76
CA THR A 117 -31.53 5.62 -12.69
C THR A 117 -32.76 4.97 -12.06
N GLU A 118 -33.96 5.52 -12.23
CA GLU A 118 -35.24 4.96 -11.73
C GLU A 118 -35.68 3.66 -12.45
N ASP A 119 -34.74 2.85 -12.92
CA ASP A 119 -35.02 1.65 -13.70
C ASP A 119 -34.39 0.41 -13.04
N LYS A 120 -34.85 -0.79 -13.42
CA LYS A 120 -34.54 -2.12 -12.83
C LYS A 120 -33.05 -2.45 -12.60
N ASP A 121 -32.13 -1.63 -13.12
CA ASP A 121 -30.68 -1.75 -12.92
C ASP A 121 -30.17 -1.08 -11.62
N ALA A 122 -30.87 -0.12 -11.03
CA ALA A 122 -30.46 0.49 -9.74
C ALA A 122 -30.40 -0.52 -8.59
N GLY A 123 -31.36 -1.45 -8.53
CA GLY A 123 -31.35 -2.53 -7.55
C GLY A 123 -30.18 -3.51 -7.73
N LYS A 124 -29.68 -3.68 -8.96
CA LYS A 124 -28.49 -4.53 -9.23
C LYS A 124 -27.21 -3.82 -8.82
N GLU A 125 -27.12 -2.51 -9.04
CA GLU A 125 -25.96 -1.71 -8.63
C GLU A 125 -25.87 -1.59 -7.11
N GLN A 126 -27.01 -1.40 -6.42
CA GLN A 126 -27.09 -1.42 -4.97
C GLN A 126 -26.64 -2.77 -4.38
N LEU A 127 -27.10 -3.88 -4.97
CA LEU A 127 -26.65 -5.21 -4.56
C LEU A 127 -25.16 -5.43 -4.82
N ASN A 128 -24.62 -4.89 -5.93
CA ASN A 128 -23.20 -4.97 -6.25
C ASN A 128 -22.35 -4.19 -5.24
N ALA A 129 -22.74 -2.96 -4.88
CA ALA A 129 -22.08 -2.17 -3.84
C ALA A 129 -22.14 -2.87 -2.47
N HIS A 130 -23.30 -3.46 -2.15
CA HIS A 130 -23.49 -4.23 -0.92
C HIS A 130 -22.63 -5.50 -0.88
N ILE A 131 -22.47 -6.23 -1.98
CA ILE A 131 -21.57 -7.40 -2.05
C ILE A 131 -20.10 -6.98 -1.95
N LEU A 132 -19.72 -5.84 -2.52
CA LEU A 132 -18.36 -5.32 -2.48
C LEU A 132 -17.95 -4.88 -1.06
N THR A 133 -18.93 -4.46 -0.25
CA THR A 133 -18.77 -4.06 1.16
C THR A 133 -18.97 -5.22 2.14
N LEU A 134 -19.88 -6.17 1.85
CA LEU A 134 -20.18 -7.35 2.67
C LEU A 134 -19.47 -8.64 2.23
N GLY A 135 -18.49 -8.56 1.34
CA GLY A 135 -17.64 -9.68 0.95
C GLY A 135 -16.82 -10.20 2.15
N LYS A 136 -17.50 -10.96 3.01
CA LYS A 136 -17.10 -11.59 4.28
C LYS A 136 -15.61 -11.48 4.62
N PHE A 137 -15.34 -10.67 5.64
CA PHE A 137 -14.42 -11.08 6.70
C PHE A 137 -15.04 -12.23 7.50
#